data_AF-A0A157ZIY5-F1
#
_entry.id   AF-A0A157ZIY5-F1
#
_cell.length_a   1.000
_cell.length_b   1.000
_cell.length_c   1.000
_cell.angle_alpha   90.00
_cell.angle_beta   90.00
_cell.angle_gamma   90.00
#
_symmetry.space_group_name_H-M   'P 1'
#
loop_
_entity.id
_entity.type
_entity.pdbx_description
1 polymer ?
#
loop_
_entity_poly.entity_id
_entity_poly.type
_entity_poly.pdbx_seq_one_letter_code
_entity_poly.pdbx_strand_id
1 'polypeptide(L)'
;MTAAPHRGNTNRPLRIQDSTKTQANSFAAQAKNEHLIDEAEHNNGNLLLTTSRKTFWQSPRPWLKAPASSEIPLRYTETNGRTHPVRPKNTEGTIYERHFPQIDMTFSLRTADPEADSEVFSAWMNLDRVAHFWDQRGTRAEHAAYLAERREDPHMHPMIGYFVDKPFGYFEFCWAKEDRLGPSTMQAISIAACIC
;
A
#
# COMPACT_ATOMS: atom_id res chain seq x y z
N MET A 1 -29.09 42.59 14.77
CA MET A 1 -28.46 41.97 13.57
C MET A 1 -27.40 42.96 13.10
N THR A 2 -26.09 42.70 13.10
CA THR A 2 -25.37 41.43 13.03
C THR A 2 -23.97 41.66 13.59
N ALA A 3 -23.53 40.77 14.49
CA ALA A 3 -22.17 40.76 15.02
C ALA A 3 -21.18 40.38 13.91
N ALA A 4 -20.09 41.13 13.77
CA ALA A 4 -18.93 40.69 12.99
C ALA A 4 -18.03 39.82 13.90
N PRO A 5 -17.69 38.59 13.53
CA PRO A 5 -16.81 37.77 14.34
C PRO A 5 -15.37 38.27 14.18
N HIS A 6 -14.77 38.74 15.26
CA HIS A 6 -13.33 38.85 15.38
C HIS A 6 -12.72 37.47 15.09
N ARG A 7 -12.03 37.32 13.94
CA ARG A 7 -11.11 36.21 13.71
C ARG A 7 -10.00 36.32 14.75
N GLY A 8 -10.14 35.59 15.85
CA GLY A 8 -9.07 35.38 16.81
C GLY A 8 -7.90 34.75 16.07
N ASN A 9 -6.83 35.51 15.89
CA ASN A 9 -5.57 34.97 15.42
C ASN A 9 -4.99 34.12 16.56
N THR A 10 -5.15 32.80 16.51
CA THR A 10 -4.67 31.87 17.55
C THR A 10 -3.19 31.54 17.41
N ASN A 11 -2.37 32.52 17.02
CA ASN A 11 -0.92 32.40 17.11
C ASN A 11 -0.52 32.64 18.57
N ARG A 12 -0.64 31.60 19.40
CA ARG A 12 0.00 31.56 20.71
C ARG A 12 1.49 31.28 20.52
N PRO A 13 2.40 32.16 20.96
CA PRO A 13 3.82 31.82 20.97
C PRO A 13 4.06 30.69 21.97
N LEU A 14 4.59 29.57 21.49
CA LEU A 14 5.05 28.47 22.33
C LEU A 14 6.33 28.93 23.05
N ARG A 15 6.23 29.09 24.37
CA ARG A 15 7.36 29.44 25.23
C ARG A 15 8.22 28.18 25.44
N ILE A 16 9.44 28.17 24.89
CA ILE A 16 10.37 27.04 24.99
C ILE A 16 11.44 27.34 26.04
N GLN A 17 11.31 26.77 27.25
CA GLN A 17 12.41 26.55 28.19
C GLN A 17 12.14 25.28 29.03
N ASP A 18 12.31 24.12 28.39
CA ASP A 18 12.62 22.77 28.94
C ASP A 18 12.71 21.78 27.75
N SER A 19 13.35 22.26 26.67
CA SER A 19 13.04 21.86 25.30
C SER A 19 13.31 20.39 25.04
N THR A 20 14.41 19.85 25.55
CA THR A 20 14.91 18.53 25.15
C THR A 20 14.06 17.41 25.74
N LYS A 21 13.68 17.49 27.02
CA LYS A 21 12.81 16.49 27.66
C LYS A 21 11.38 16.57 27.14
N THR A 22 10.88 17.78 26.92
CA THR A 22 9.54 18.00 26.34
C THR A 22 9.48 17.51 24.90
N GLN A 23 10.52 17.78 24.09
CA GLN A 23 10.65 17.27 22.72
C GLN A 23 10.76 15.74 22.71
N ALA A 24 11.57 15.14 23.60
CA ALA A 24 11.71 13.69 23.72
C ALA A 24 10.36 13.02 24.05
N ASN A 25 9.59 13.60 24.98
CA ASN A 25 8.25 13.12 25.31
C ASN A 25 7.27 13.28 24.14
N SER A 26 7.30 14.42 23.45
CA SER A 26 6.45 14.66 22.28
C SER A 26 6.76 13.68 21.16
N PHE A 27 8.04 13.39 20.94
CA PHE A 27 8.50 12.41 19.97
C PHE A 27 8.01 11.00 20.33
N ALA A 28 8.17 10.56 21.58
CA ALA A 28 7.67 9.27 22.04
C ALA A 28 6.14 9.15 21.90
N ALA A 29 5.40 10.21 22.24
CA ALA A 29 3.95 10.24 22.10
C ALA A 29 3.53 10.11 20.63
N GLN A 30 4.19 10.85 19.73
CA GLN A 30 3.95 10.73 18.29
C GLN A 30 4.29 9.33 17.78
N ALA A 31 5.44 8.76 18.15
CA ALA A 31 5.84 7.43 17.73
C ALA A 31 4.87 6.33 18.21
N LYS A 32 4.29 6.47 19.41
CA LYS A 32 3.21 5.58 19.90
C LYS A 32 1.92 5.75 19.09
N ASN A 33 1.53 6.99 18.81
CA ASN A 33 0.33 7.28 18.01
C ASN A 33 0.46 6.77 16.56
N GLU A 34 1.66 6.79 16.01
CA GLU A 34 1.99 6.23 14.70
C GLU A 34 2.25 4.71 14.73
N HIS A 35 2.05 4.06 15.89
CA HIS A 35 2.27 2.61 16.09
C HIS A 35 3.67 2.13 15.70
N LEU A 36 4.69 2.97 15.86
CA LEU A 36 6.08 2.61 15.61
C LEU A 36 6.71 1.90 16.81
N ILE A 37 6.24 2.23 18.01
CA ILE A 37 6.74 1.73 19.29
C ILE A 37 5.57 1.36 20.19
N ASP A 38 5.79 0.41 21.08
CA ASP A 38 4.84 0.01 22.11
C ASP A 38 5.09 0.81 23.40
N GLU A 39 6.36 0.95 23.78
CA GLU A 39 6.77 1.52 25.07
C GLU A 39 7.86 2.56 24.92
N ALA A 40 7.92 3.48 25.88
CA ALA A 40 8.90 4.54 25.95
C ALA A 40 9.24 4.79 27.43
N GLU A 41 10.50 4.61 27.81
CA GLU A 41 10.98 4.68 29.18
C GLU A 41 12.19 5.60 29.29
N HIS A 42 12.28 6.37 30.38
CA HIS A 42 13.47 7.15 30.66
C HIS A 42 14.42 6.31 31.53
N ASN A 43 15.66 6.12 31.07
CA ASN A 43 16.69 5.40 31.80
C ASN A 43 18.02 6.15 31.74
N ASN A 44 18.57 6.53 32.90
CA ASN A 44 19.87 7.19 33.04
C ASN A 44 20.09 8.40 32.10
N GLY A 45 19.05 9.24 31.94
CA GLY A 45 19.10 10.42 31.05
C GLY A 45 18.83 10.12 29.58
N ASN A 46 18.67 8.85 29.20
CA ASN A 46 18.30 8.43 27.86
C ASN A 46 16.80 8.09 27.78
N LEU A 47 16.24 8.17 26.57
CA LEU A 47 14.91 7.68 26.26
C LEU A 47 15.02 6.36 25.51
N LEU A 48 14.61 5.27 26.15
CA LEU A 48 14.53 3.94 25.55
C LEU A 48 13.16 3.76 24.91
N LEU A 49 13.13 3.37 23.63
CA LEU A 49 11.90 3.07 22.90
C LEU A 49 11.88 1.59 22.53
N THR A 50 10.79 0.90 22.82
CA THR A 50 10.66 -0.53 22.60
C THR A 50 9.52 -0.81 21.64
N THR A 51 9.75 -1.67 20.65
CA THR A 51 8.73 -2.16 19.74
C THR A 51 8.77 -3.69 19.73
N SER A 52 7.61 -4.31 19.91
CA SER A 52 7.45 -5.75 19.82
C SER A 52 7.56 -6.19 18.38
N ARG A 53 7.89 -7.48 18.19
CA ARG A 53 7.88 -8.11 16.87
C ARG A 53 6.52 -7.96 16.18
N LYS A 54 5.41 -8.04 16.93
CA LYS A 54 4.05 -7.91 16.39
C LYS A 54 3.82 -6.51 15.81
N THR A 55 4.13 -5.46 16.57
CA THR A 55 3.97 -4.07 16.15
C THR A 55 4.88 -3.73 14.97
N PHE A 56 6.15 -4.11 15.05
CA PHE A 56 7.12 -3.92 13.97
C PHE A 56 6.65 -4.50 12.64
N TRP A 57 6.11 -5.73 12.63
CA TRP A 57 5.66 -6.37 11.41
C TRP A 57 4.30 -5.89 10.88
N GLN A 58 3.55 -5.14 11.66
CA GLN A 58 2.32 -4.46 11.21
C GLN A 58 2.61 -3.09 10.60
N SER A 59 3.78 -2.50 10.87
CA SER A 59 4.18 -1.23 10.27
C SER A 59 4.44 -1.40 8.77
N PRO A 60 3.76 -0.66 7.88
CA PRO A 60 3.97 -0.78 6.44
C PRO A 60 5.21 -0.02 5.95
N ARG A 61 5.66 1.00 6.70
CA ARG A 61 6.67 1.98 6.26
C ARG A 61 8.02 1.38 5.87
N PRO A 62 8.56 0.34 6.55
CA PRO A 62 9.83 -0.25 6.14
C PRO A 62 9.74 -1.02 4.82
N TRP A 63 8.54 -1.46 4.43
CA TRP A 63 8.32 -2.43 3.36
C TRP A 63 7.73 -1.80 2.10
N LEU A 64 6.87 -0.78 2.25
CA LEU A 64 6.30 -0.04 1.13
C LEU A 64 7.36 0.87 0.50
N LYS A 65 7.48 0.79 -0.83
CA LYS A 65 8.40 1.61 -1.64
C LYS A 65 7.66 2.69 -2.44
N ALA A 66 6.33 2.60 -2.51
CA ALA A 66 5.46 3.58 -3.14
C ALA A 66 4.66 4.37 -2.10
N PRO A 67 4.21 5.60 -2.42
CA PRO A 67 3.34 6.38 -1.54
C PRO A 67 2.08 5.61 -1.17
N ALA A 68 1.79 5.52 0.13
CA ALA A 68 0.57 4.87 0.58
C ALA A 68 -0.63 5.80 0.37
N SER A 69 -1.79 5.25 -0.02
CA SER A 69 -3.03 6.03 -0.12
C SER A 69 -3.42 6.72 1.19
N SER A 70 -2.99 6.19 2.34
CA SER A 70 -3.17 6.80 3.67
C SER A 70 -2.41 8.12 3.86
N GLU A 71 -1.42 8.42 3.02
CA GLU A 71 -0.65 9.66 3.07
C GLU A 71 -1.30 10.81 2.30
N ILE A 72 -2.41 10.53 1.60
CA ILE A 72 -3.16 11.53 0.83
C ILE A 72 -4.44 11.91 1.59
N PRO A 73 -4.74 13.22 1.76
CA PRO A 73 -5.98 13.65 2.38
C PRO A 73 -7.20 13.08 1.66
N LEU A 74 -8.13 12.51 2.43
CA LEU A 74 -9.35 11.92 1.89
C LEU A 74 -10.16 12.97 1.12
N ARG A 75 -10.31 12.74 -0.18
CA ARG A 75 -11.21 13.47 -1.09
C ARG A 75 -12.01 12.46 -1.87
N TYR A 76 -13.24 12.77 -2.23
CA TYR A 76 -14.08 11.88 -3.03
C TYR A 76 -14.19 12.36 -4.48
N THR A 77 -14.32 11.39 -5.39
CA THR A 77 -14.64 11.59 -6.80
C THR A 77 -15.71 10.56 -7.21
N GLU A 78 -16.24 10.67 -8.42
CA GLU A 78 -17.22 9.74 -8.97
C GLU A 78 -16.79 9.27 -10.36
N THR A 79 -16.85 7.95 -10.57
CA THR A 79 -16.59 7.30 -11.86
C THR A 79 -17.72 6.31 -12.11
N ASN A 80 -18.33 6.33 -13.31
CA ASN A 80 -19.43 5.42 -13.68
C ASN A 80 -20.57 5.33 -12.65
N GLY A 81 -20.95 6.47 -12.04
CA GLY A 81 -22.00 6.54 -11.01
C GLY A 81 -21.61 5.96 -9.65
N ARG A 82 -20.34 5.66 -9.41
CA ARG A 82 -19.82 5.13 -8.15
C ARG A 82 -18.89 6.15 -7.49
N THR A 83 -19.27 6.62 -6.30
CA THR A 83 -18.44 7.54 -5.50
C THR A 83 -17.32 6.80 -4.78
N HIS A 84 -16.08 7.23 -4.90
CA HIS A 84 -14.90 6.60 -4.30
C HIS A 84 -13.83 7.64 -3.91
N PRO A 85 -12.86 7.32 -3.03
CA PRO A 85 -11.79 8.24 -2.72
C PRO A 85 -10.92 8.55 -3.96
N VAL A 86 -10.35 9.75 -4.01
CA VAL A 86 -9.27 10.12 -4.92
C VAL A 86 -8.01 9.38 -4.47
N ARG A 87 -7.31 8.79 -5.42
CA ARG A 87 -6.18 7.89 -5.19
C ARG A 87 -4.93 8.40 -5.90
N PRO A 88 -3.73 8.10 -5.38
CA PRO A 88 -2.52 8.24 -6.19
C PRO A 88 -2.61 7.30 -7.39
N LYS A 89 -1.94 7.68 -8.49
CA LYS A 89 -1.73 6.75 -9.60
C LYS A 89 -0.86 5.59 -9.12
N ASN A 90 -1.09 4.41 -9.69
CA ASN A 90 -0.22 3.26 -9.45
C ASN A 90 1.21 3.64 -9.82
N THR A 91 2.13 3.35 -8.90
CA THR A 91 3.57 3.55 -9.14
C THR A 91 4.10 2.37 -9.93
N GLU A 92 5.16 2.59 -10.71
CA GLU A 92 5.84 1.55 -11.46
C GLU A 92 6.94 0.88 -10.64
N GLY A 93 7.32 -0.34 -11.02
CA GLY A 93 8.40 -1.09 -10.37
C GLY A 93 8.00 -1.70 -9.02
N THR A 94 8.96 -1.82 -8.09
CA THR A 94 8.74 -2.46 -6.78
C THR A 94 7.88 -1.59 -5.87
N ILE A 95 6.77 -2.15 -5.40
CA ILE A 95 5.79 -1.47 -4.53
C ILE A 95 5.92 -1.92 -3.08
N TYR A 96 6.17 -3.22 -2.88
CA TYR A 96 6.39 -3.83 -1.58
C TYR A 96 7.63 -4.71 -1.65
N GLU A 97 8.48 -4.62 -0.63
CA GLU A 97 9.61 -5.54 -0.47
C GLU A 97 9.90 -5.80 1.00
N ARG A 98 10.11 -7.07 1.34
CA ARG A 98 10.41 -7.49 2.70
C ARG A 98 11.34 -8.69 2.71
N HIS A 99 12.44 -8.55 3.44
CA HIS A 99 13.32 -9.66 3.81
C HIS A 99 12.80 -10.37 5.06
N PHE A 100 12.84 -11.69 5.05
CA PHE A 100 12.48 -12.57 6.16
C PHE A 100 13.74 -13.25 6.69
N PRO A 101 14.37 -12.71 7.76
CA PRO A 101 15.64 -13.24 8.25
C PRO A 101 15.61 -14.70 8.71
N GLN A 102 14.43 -15.21 9.08
CA GLN A 102 14.29 -16.59 9.55
C GLN A 102 14.48 -17.64 8.46
N ILE A 103 14.23 -17.26 7.21
CA ILE A 103 14.29 -18.15 6.03
C ILE A 103 15.23 -17.62 4.96
N ASP A 104 15.89 -16.48 5.20
CA ASP A 104 16.74 -15.75 4.27
C ASP A 104 16.12 -15.58 2.87
N MET A 105 14.87 -15.10 2.84
CA MET A 105 14.17 -14.84 1.60
C MET A 105 13.63 -13.42 1.55
N THR A 106 13.76 -12.79 0.39
CA THR A 106 13.10 -11.52 0.09
C THR A 106 11.86 -11.80 -0.73
N PHE A 107 10.72 -11.34 -0.23
CA PHE A 107 9.47 -11.26 -0.96
C PHE A 107 9.31 -9.85 -1.51
N SER A 108 8.89 -9.72 -2.77
CA SER A 108 8.52 -8.42 -3.33
C SER A 108 7.27 -8.51 -4.20
N LEU A 109 6.53 -7.42 -4.27
CA LEU A 109 5.44 -7.21 -5.22
C LEU A 109 5.84 -6.04 -6.12
N ARG A 110 5.80 -6.27 -7.44
CA ARG A 110 6.18 -5.29 -8.46
C ARG A 110 5.01 -5.07 -9.40
N THR A 111 4.79 -3.84 -9.86
CA THR A 111 3.80 -3.54 -10.89
C THR A 111 4.13 -4.33 -12.16
N ALA A 112 3.18 -5.13 -12.65
CA ALA A 112 3.40 -6.08 -13.75
C ALA A 112 3.70 -5.33 -15.06
N ASP A 113 4.83 -5.60 -15.72
CA ASP A 113 5.32 -4.94 -16.91
C ASP A 113 4.99 -5.73 -18.19
N PRO A 114 4.24 -5.16 -19.15
CA PRO A 114 3.91 -5.87 -20.39
C PRO A 114 5.14 -6.33 -21.19
N GLU A 115 6.23 -5.58 -21.18
CA GLU A 115 7.44 -5.93 -21.92
C GLU A 115 8.23 -7.00 -21.18
N ALA A 116 8.40 -6.85 -19.86
CA ALA A 116 9.24 -7.75 -19.06
C ALA A 116 8.51 -9.04 -18.62
N ASP A 117 7.21 -8.96 -18.33
CA ASP A 117 6.45 -10.02 -17.66
C ASP A 117 5.50 -10.80 -18.60
N SER A 118 5.25 -10.32 -19.84
CA SER A 118 4.30 -11.01 -20.75
C SER A 118 4.69 -12.45 -21.06
N GLU A 119 5.98 -12.78 -21.10
CA GLU A 119 6.45 -14.15 -21.33
C GLU A 119 6.02 -15.08 -20.18
N VAL A 120 6.38 -14.73 -18.95
CA VAL A 120 6.09 -15.55 -17.77
C VAL A 120 4.59 -15.61 -17.48
N PHE A 121 3.90 -14.48 -17.62
CA PHE A 121 2.45 -14.41 -17.49
C PHE A 121 1.75 -15.30 -18.52
N SER A 122 2.22 -15.29 -19.78
CA SER A 122 1.65 -16.12 -20.83
C SER A 122 1.87 -17.61 -20.58
N ALA A 123 3.04 -18.00 -20.07
CA ALA A 123 3.30 -19.38 -19.69
C ALA A 123 2.33 -19.84 -18.59
N TRP A 124 2.08 -18.99 -17.59
CA TRP A 124 1.18 -19.28 -16.48
C TRP A 124 -0.28 -19.37 -16.88
N MET A 125 -0.80 -18.39 -17.62
CA MET A 125 -2.21 -18.37 -18.03
C MET A 125 -2.60 -19.54 -18.95
N ASN A 126 -1.60 -20.15 -19.60
CA ASN A 126 -1.79 -21.34 -20.42
C ASN A 126 -1.62 -22.67 -19.66
N LEU A 127 -1.29 -22.66 -18.37
CA LEU A 127 -1.35 -23.87 -17.54
C LEU A 127 -2.81 -24.27 -17.33
N ASP A 128 -3.16 -25.53 -17.55
CA ASP A 128 -4.55 -25.98 -17.47
C ASP A 128 -5.21 -25.65 -16.12
N ARG A 129 -4.47 -25.79 -15.03
CA ARG A 129 -4.95 -25.45 -13.68
C ARG A 129 -5.29 -23.96 -13.53
N VAL A 130 -4.54 -23.09 -14.20
CA VAL A 130 -4.71 -21.63 -14.13
C VAL A 130 -5.84 -21.22 -15.06
N ALA A 131 -5.80 -21.68 -16.31
CA ALA A 131 -6.81 -21.46 -17.31
C ALA A 131 -8.21 -21.87 -16.82
N HIS A 132 -8.31 -22.94 -16.02
CA HIS A 132 -9.58 -23.36 -15.42
C HIS A 132 -10.25 -22.26 -14.56
N PHE A 133 -9.47 -21.45 -13.85
CA PHE A 133 -10.00 -20.40 -12.98
C PHE A 133 -10.00 -19.01 -13.63
N TRP A 134 -8.99 -18.72 -14.44
CA TRP A 134 -8.79 -17.40 -15.02
C TRP A 134 -9.42 -17.26 -16.41
N ASP A 135 -9.57 -18.36 -17.15
CA ASP A 135 -10.07 -18.41 -18.52
C ASP A 135 -9.39 -17.39 -19.47
N GLN A 136 -8.10 -17.12 -19.22
CA GLN A 136 -7.27 -16.19 -19.99
C GLN A 136 -6.27 -16.95 -20.86
N ARG A 137 -6.66 -18.04 -21.54
CA ARG A 137 -5.73 -18.68 -22.49
C ARG A 137 -5.52 -17.76 -23.68
N GLY A 138 -4.28 -17.69 -24.15
CA GLY A 138 -3.95 -16.80 -25.25
C GLY A 138 -2.48 -16.83 -25.64
N THR A 139 -2.18 -16.06 -26.66
CA THR A 139 -0.83 -15.78 -27.13
C THR A 139 -0.13 -14.77 -26.23
N ARG A 140 1.20 -14.74 -26.27
CA ARG A 140 2.01 -13.72 -25.59
C ARG A 140 1.60 -12.29 -25.96
N ALA A 141 1.22 -12.06 -27.21
CA ALA A 141 0.84 -10.73 -27.68
C ALA A 141 -0.49 -10.27 -27.07
N GLU A 142 -1.48 -11.16 -26.98
CA GLU A 142 -2.75 -10.89 -26.29
C GLU A 142 -2.52 -10.62 -24.79
N HIS A 143 -1.63 -11.39 -24.17
CA HIS A 143 -1.26 -11.19 -22.77
C HIS A 143 -0.50 -9.89 -22.50
N ALA A 144 0.41 -9.48 -23.38
CA ALA A 144 1.06 -8.18 -23.29
C ALA A 144 0.03 -7.04 -23.40
N ALA A 145 -0.92 -7.14 -24.34
CA ALA A 145 -2.00 -6.17 -24.48
C ALA A 145 -2.90 -6.14 -23.24
N TYR A 146 -3.21 -7.30 -22.67
CA TYR A 146 -3.98 -7.41 -21.42
C TYR A 146 -3.28 -6.72 -20.24
N LEU A 147 -1.98 -6.97 -20.03
CA LEU A 147 -1.23 -6.31 -18.96
C LEU A 147 -1.18 -4.78 -19.15
N ALA A 148 -1.04 -4.31 -20.40
CA ALA A 148 -1.07 -2.89 -20.72
C ALA A 148 -2.44 -2.27 -20.42
N GLU A 149 -3.53 -2.94 -20.80
CA GLU A 149 -4.89 -2.49 -20.49
C GLU A 149 -5.14 -2.41 -18.98
N ARG A 150 -4.70 -3.43 -18.21
CA ARG A 150 -4.83 -3.43 -16.75
C ARG A 150 -3.99 -2.34 -16.07
N ARG A 151 -2.87 -1.92 -16.65
CA ARG A 151 -2.06 -0.79 -16.15
C ARG A 151 -2.73 0.56 -16.32
N GLU A 152 -3.39 0.76 -17.45
CA GLU A 152 -4.10 2.01 -17.75
C GLU A 152 -5.40 2.16 -16.95
N ASP A 153 -5.88 1.06 -16.37
CA ASP A 153 -7.10 1.05 -15.60
C ASP A 153 -6.91 1.55 -14.15
N PRO A 154 -7.44 2.74 -13.78
CA PRO A 154 -7.21 3.33 -12.45
C PRO A 154 -7.88 2.59 -11.29
N HIS A 155 -8.73 1.59 -11.55
CA HIS A 155 -9.34 0.76 -10.52
C HIS A 155 -8.59 -0.55 -10.25
N MET A 156 -7.60 -0.87 -11.08
CA MET A 156 -6.79 -2.08 -11.02
C MET A 156 -5.34 -1.73 -10.73
N HIS A 157 -4.61 -2.59 -10.02
CA HIS A 157 -3.16 -2.54 -9.94
C HIS A 157 -2.63 -3.95 -10.19
N PRO A 158 -2.21 -4.25 -11.44
CA PRO A 158 -1.66 -5.56 -11.79
C PRO A 158 -0.23 -5.69 -11.24
N MET A 159 0.08 -6.80 -10.60
CA MET A 159 1.36 -7.03 -9.95
C MET A 159 1.89 -8.44 -10.17
N ILE A 160 3.22 -8.57 -10.17
CA ILE A 160 3.93 -9.85 -10.12
C ILE A 160 4.59 -9.98 -8.75
N GLY A 161 4.38 -11.14 -8.12
CA GLY A 161 5.04 -11.52 -6.88
C GLY A 161 6.36 -12.23 -7.17
N TYR A 162 7.37 -11.87 -6.40
CA TYR A 162 8.72 -12.43 -6.49
C TYR A 162 9.20 -12.97 -5.15
N PHE A 163 9.86 -14.13 -5.19
CA PHE A 163 10.71 -14.63 -4.11
C PHE A 163 12.14 -14.70 -4.59
N VAL A 164 13.06 -13.96 -3.96
CA VAL A 164 14.49 -13.94 -4.32
C VAL A 164 14.66 -13.69 -5.83
N ASP A 165 14.00 -12.64 -6.33
CA ASP A 165 13.97 -12.24 -7.74
C ASP A 165 13.38 -13.25 -8.74
N LYS A 166 12.76 -14.34 -8.25
CA LYS A 166 12.03 -15.29 -9.10
C LYS A 166 10.53 -15.01 -9.08
N PRO A 167 9.88 -14.76 -10.23
CA PRO A 167 8.44 -14.55 -10.28
C PRO A 167 7.72 -15.86 -9.91
N PHE A 168 6.69 -15.77 -9.07
CA PHE A 168 5.93 -16.94 -8.60
C PHE A 168 4.42 -16.79 -8.73
N GLY A 169 3.92 -15.58 -9.02
CA GLY A 169 2.51 -15.39 -9.22
C GLY A 169 2.14 -14.01 -9.73
N TYR A 170 0.94 -13.94 -10.29
CA TYR A 170 0.28 -12.72 -10.74
C TYR A 170 -0.85 -12.34 -9.79
N PHE A 171 -1.00 -11.05 -9.54
CA PHE A 171 -1.99 -10.49 -8.62
C PHE A 171 -2.70 -9.30 -9.25
N GLU A 172 -4.01 -9.22 -9.07
CA GLU A 172 -4.79 -8.03 -9.38
C GLU A 172 -5.36 -7.46 -8.10
N PHE A 173 -4.89 -6.28 -7.73
CA PHE A 173 -5.47 -5.51 -6.63
C PHE A 173 -6.53 -4.58 -7.23
N CYS A 174 -7.80 -4.82 -6.92
CA CYS A 174 -8.89 -4.02 -7.45
C CYS A 174 -9.68 -3.33 -6.33
N TRP A 175 -10.24 -2.17 -6.63
CA TRP A 175 -11.19 -1.51 -5.73
C TRP A 175 -12.54 -2.19 -5.84
N ALA A 176 -12.90 -2.98 -4.82
CA ALA A 176 -14.10 -3.82 -4.84
C ALA A 176 -15.38 -3.03 -5.12
N LYS A 177 -15.45 -1.77 -4.66
CA LYS A 177 -16.59 -0.88 -4.93
C LYS A 177 -16.74 -0.54 -6.41
N GLU A 178 -15.67 -0.54 -7.18
CA GLU A 178 -15.65 -0.27 -8.64
C GLU A 178 -15.71 -1.56 -9.47
N ASP A 179 -15.56 -2.73 -8.84
CA ASP A 179 -15.63 -4.05 -9.46
C ASP A 179 -17.08 -4.57 -9.58
N ARG A 180 -17.32 -5.54 -10.47
CA ARG A 180 -18.58 -6.31 -10.59
C ARG A 180 -18.88 -7.15 -9.35
N LEU A 181 -17.87 -7.49 -8.55
CA LEU A 181 -18.01 -8.21 -7.27
C LEU A 181 -18.64 -7.36 -6.13
N GLY A 182 -18.90 -6.07 -6.37
CA GLY A 182 -19.08 -5.03 -5.35
C GLY A 182 -20.45 -4.65 -4.75
N PRO A 183 -21.60 -5.33 -4.91
CA PRO A 183 -22.84 -4.82 -4.29
C PRO A 183 -22.80 -4.77 -2.75
N SER A 184 -21.91 -5.51 -2.09
CA SER A 184 -21.89 -5.69 -0.63
C SER A 184 -20.64 -5.16 0.08
N THR A 185 -19.58 -4.79 -0.65
CA THR A 185 -18.26 -4.50 -0.07
C THR A 185 -18.03 -2.99 0.03
N MET A 186 -18.19 -2.44 1.23
CA MET A 186 -17.75 -1.08 1.55
C MET A 186 -16.23 -0.98 1.43
N GLN A 187 -15.73 -0.13 0.53
CA GLN A 187 -14.36 0.43 0.52
C GLN A 187 -13.20 -0.59 0.70
N ALA A 188 -13.34 -1.81 0.19
CA ALA A 188 -12.31 -2.85 0.29
C ALA A 188 -11.46 -2.93 -0.99
N ILE A 189 -10.19 -3.29 -0.83
CA ILE A 189 -9.36 -3.82 -1.93
C ILE A 189 -9.63 -5.32 -2.01
N SER A 190 -10.00 -5.80 -3.19
CA SER A 190 -10.07 -7.22 -3.51
C SER A 190 -8.77 -7.64 -4.18
N ILE A 191 -8.32 -8.86 -3.90
CA ILE A 191 -7.11 -9.43 -4.50
C ILE A 191 -7.52 -10.70 -5.25
N ALA A 192 -7.35 -10.71 -6.57
CA ALA A 192 -7.30 -11.94 -7.34
C ALA A 192 -5.83 -12.38 -7.46
N ALA A 193 -5.55 -13.67 -7.26
CA ALA A 193 -4.19 -14.19 -7.27
C ALA A 193 -4.09 -15.49 -8.07
N CYS A 194 -3.06 -15.57 -8.91
CA CYS A 194 -2.62 -16.77 -9.59
C CYS A 194 -1.23 -17.14 -9.10
N ILE A 195 -1.11 -18.21 -8.30
CA ILE A 195 0.18 -18.71 -7.79
C ILE A 195 0.63 -19.86 -8.68
N CYS A 196 1.82 -19.74 -9.27
CA CYS A 196 2.30 -20.56 -10.37
C CYS A 196 3.52 -21.41 -10.03
#